data_AF-A0AAV8V9I6-F1
#
_entry.id   AF-A0AAV8V9I6-F1
#
_cell.length_a   1.000
_cell.length_b   1.000
_cell.length_c   1.000
_cell.angle_alpha   90.00
_cell.angle_beta   90.00
_cell.angle_gamma   90.00
#
_symmetry.space_group_name_H-M   'P 1'
#
loop_
_entity.id
_entity.type
_entity.pdbx_description
1 polymer ?
#
loop_
_entity_poly.entity_id
_entity_poly.type
_entity_poly.pdbx_seq_one_letter_code
_entity_poly.pdbx_strand_id
1 'polypeptide(L)'
;MLANLFHEITIIRRMLITPSLNKDIKNIIDKSDPSERLFGADMGDKIKAAKALEMGRWQWQEPLDFYCRETDIARFVNRGGRNNRWAIPPRKHTTRDAGDGSFRKCLQKCKITKNQVLLSWIKEYTLPFDSEPLQISGASNRKFSVGESSVMSESIGNLLRIGAFAPCKPLPGRFISGIFLADKPNGQKI
;
A
#
# COMPACT_ATOMS: atom_id res chain seq x y z
N MET A 1 -32.26 0.51 29.23
CA MET A 1 -32.17 0.95 27.81
C MET A 1 -30.78 1.45 27.41
N LEU A 2 -30.09 2.30 28.19
CA LEU A 2 -28.74 2.79 27.85
C LEU A 2 -27.67 1.70 27.67
N ALA A 3 -27.67 0.65 28.51
CA ALA A 3 -26.69 -0.44 28.42
C ALA A 3 -26.74 -1.18 27.06
N ASN A 4 -27.92 -1.37 26.48
CA ASN A 4 -28.08 -2.03 25.18
C ASN A 4 -27.52 -1.16 24.05
N LEU A 5 -27.75 0.15 24.10
CA LEU A 5 -27.21 1.09 23.10
C LEU A 5 -25.67 1.10 23.12
N PHE A 6 -25.06 1.19 24.31
CA PHE A 6 -23.61 1.17 24.43
C PHE A 6 -23.01 -0.18 23.99
N HIS A 7 -23.71 -1.28 24.25
CA HIS A 7 -23.32 -2.59 23.77
C HIS A 7 -23.34 -2.67 22.23
N GLU A 8 -24.41 -2.20 21.58
CA GLU A 8 -24.53 -2.17 20.12
C GLU A 8 -23.46 -1.29 19.47
N ILE A 9 -23.23 -0.09 20.01
CA ILE A 9 -22.17 0.83 19.54
C ILE A 9 -20.80 0.15 19.64
N THR A 10 -20.55 -0.58 20.73
CA THR A 10 -19.29 -1.31 20.95
C THR A 10 -19.09 -2.41 19.91
N ILE A 11 -20.12 -3.21 19.63
CA ILE A 11 -20.08 -4.26 18.61
C ILE A 11 -19.80 -3.66 17.23
N ILE A 12 -20.55 -2.62 16.82
CA ILE A 12 -20.39 -1.98 15.52
C ILE A 12 -18.97 -1.43 15.35
N ARG A 13 -18.43 -0.74 16.37
CA ARG A 13 -17.07 -0.20 16.33
C ARG A 13 -16.02 -1.29 16.19
N ARG A 14 -16.15 -2.40 16.93
CA ARG A 14 -15.24 -3.55 16.77
C ARG A 14 -15.32 -4.11 15.35
N MET A 15 -16.52 -4.32 14.80
CA MET A 15 -16.69 -4.83 13.43
C MET A 15 -16.08 -3.92 12.35
N LEU A 16 -16.11 -2.60 12.53
CA LEU A 16 -15.54 -1.65 11.59
C LEU A 16 -14.01 -1.57 11.66
N ILE A 17 -13.44 -1.70 12.86
CA ILE A 17 -11.99 -1.55 13.08
C ILE A 17 -11.25 -2.87 12.84
N THR A 18 -11.79 -4.02 13.24
CA THR A 18 -11.14 -5.34 13.08
C THR A 18 -10.62 -5.65 11.66
N PRO A 19 -11.32 -5.34 10.55
CA PRO A 19 -10.82 -5.64 9.21
C PRO A 19 -9.67 -4.74 8.73
N SER A 20 -9.43 -3.58 9.36
CA SER A 20 -8.31 -2.70 9.01
C SER A 20 -7.01 -3.01 9.77
N LEU A 21 -7.05 -3.97 10.70
CA LEU A 21 -5.90 -4.35 11.52
C LEU A 21 -5.11 -5.50 10.93
N ASN A 22 -3.82 -5.58 11.31
CA ASN A 22 -2.95 -6.68 10.93
C ASN A 22 -3.50 -8.02 11.45
N LYS A 23 -3.25 -9.10 10.70
CA LYS A 23 -3.76 -10.45 11.02
C LYS A 23 -3.37 -10.92 12.42
N ASP A 24 -2.16 -10.58 12.87
CA ASP A 24 -1.65 -10.98 14.18
C ASP A 24 -2.39 -10.25 15.31
N ILE A 25 -2.64 -8.96 15.12
CA ILE A 25 -3.39 -8.13 16.06
C ILE A 25 -4.86 -8.57 16.09
N LYS A 26 -5.44 -8.93 14.94
CA LYS A 26 -6.80 -9.45 14.84
C LYS A 26 -6.99 -10.72 15.68
N ASN A 27 -6.06 -11.67 15.60
CA ASN A 27 -6.12 -12.90 16.41
C ASN A 27 -6.06 -12.63 17.92
N ILE A 28 -5.40 -11.55 18.34
CA ILE A 28 -5.34 -11.13 19.75
C ILE A 28 -6.65 -10.46 20.17
N ILE A 29 -7.23 -9.64 19.29
CA ILE A 29 -8.51 -8.92 19.52
C ILE A 29 -9.70 -9.87 19.58
N ASP A 30 -9.72 -10.90 18.73
CA ASP A 30 -10.82 -11.87 18.71
C ASP A 30 -10.87 -12.69 20.03
N LYS A 31 -9.76 -12.72 20.79
CA LYS A 31 -9.64 -13.34 22.10
C LYS A 31 -9.83 -12.37 23.27
N SER A 32 -10.01 -11.07 23.03
CA SER A 32 -10.15 -10.08 24.10
C SER A 32 -11.61 -9.72 24.37
N ASP A 33 -11.99 -9.81 25.63
CA ASP A 33 -13.31 -9.38 26.07
C ASP A 33 -13.44 -7.86 26.04
N PRO A 34 -14.59 -7.32 25.59
CA PRO A 34 -14.85 -5.89 25.68
C PRO A 34 -14.95 -5.50 27.15
N SER A 35 -14.08 -4.61 27.61
CA SER A 35 -14.17 -3.99 28.93
C SER A 35 -14.50 -2.50 28.79
N GLU A 36 -14.12 -1.66 29.76
CA GLU A 36 -14.27 -0.21 29.71
C GLU A 36 -13.71 0.41 28.42
N ARG A 37 -12.66 -0.19 27.85
CA ARG A 37 -12.11 0.17 26.54
C ARG A 37 -12.58 -0.80 25.46
N LEU A 38 -12.68 -0.31 24.23
CA LEU A 38 -13.23 -1.03 23.06
C LEU A 38 -12.66 -2.45 22.85
N PHE A 39 -11.40 -2.69 23.24
CA PHE A 39 -10.70 -3.96 23.11
C PHE A 39 -10.05 -4.46 24.41
N GLY A 40 -10.42 -3.87 25.55
CA GLY A 40 -9.83 -4.16 26.85
C GLY A 40 -8.74 -3.16 27.27
N ALA A 41 -8.52 -3.03 28.59
CA ALA A 41 -7.47 -2.18 29.16
C ALA A 41 -6.06 -2.71 28.81
N ASP A 42 -5.90 -4.03 28.78
CA ASP A 42 -4.59 -4.71 28.64
C ASP A 42 -4.17 -4.96 27.18
N MET A 43 -4.89 -4.39 26.20
CA MET A 43 -4.61 -4.63 24.78
C MET A 43 -3.19 -4.18 24.40
N GLY A 44 -2.74 -3.04 24.93
CA GLY A 44 -1.39 -2.53 24.67
C GLY A 44 -0.32 -3.51 25.13
N ASP A 45 -0.51 -4.14 26.27
CA ASP A 45 0.45 -5.08 26.84
C ASP A 45 0.40 -6.43 26.14
N LYS A 46 -0.79 -6.89 25.69
CA LYS A 46 -0.92 -8.07 24.82
C LYS A 46 -0.22 -7.88 23.49
N ILE A 47 -0.29 -6.69 22.88
CA ILE A 47 0.43 -6.39 21.63
C ILE A 47 1.94 -6.35 21.87
N LYS A 48 2.40 -5.72 22.95
CA LYS A 48 3.83 -5.71 23.31
C LYS A 48 4.35 -7.12 23.55
N ALA A 49 3.61 -7.94 24.29
CA ALA A 49 3.96 -9.34 24.55
C ALA A 49 4.00 -10.17 23.24
N ALA A 50 3.01 -10.01 22.36
CA ALA A 50 3.00 -10.69 21.07
C ALA A 50 4.18 -10.28 20.19
N LYS A 51 4.51 -8.98 20.13
CA LYS A 51 5.69 -8.48 19.42
C LYS A 51 7.00 -8.97 20.04
N ALA A 52 7.08 -9.07 21.37
CA ALA A 52 8.26 -9.63 22.04
C ALA A 52 8.46 -11.12 21.70
N LEU A 53 7.37 -11.89 21.61
CA LEU A 53 7.42 -13.29 21.17
C LEU A 53 7.79 -13.44 19.69
N GLU A 54 7.35 -12.53 18.82
CA GLU A 54 7.81 -12.50 17.43
C GLU A 54 9.29 -12.14 17.31
N MET A 55 9.77 -11.16 18.09
CA MET A 55 11.20 -10.83 18.16
C MET A 55 12.04 -12.04 18.61
N GLY A 56 11.57 -12.77 19.62
CA GLY A 56 12.20 -14.03 20.04
C GLY A 56 12.11 -15.15 19.00
N ARG A 57 11.08 -15.16 18.14
CA ARG A 57 10.93 -16.15 17.06
C ARG A 57 12.05 -16.03 16.01
N TRP A 58 12.55 -14.82 15.75
CA TRP A 58 13.72 -14.61 14.88
C TRP A 58 15.03 -15.12 15.50
N GLN A 59 15.08 -15.26 16.84
CA GLN A 59 16.27 -15.69 17.56
C GLN A 59 16.44 -17.21 17.61
N TRP A 60 15.37 -17.97 17.38
CA TRP A 60 15.35 -19.44 17.35
C TRP A 60 15.02 -20.04 15.98
N GLN A 61 14.88 -19.21 14.93
CA GLN A 61 14.86 -19.71 13.56
C GLN A 61 16.30 -19.97 13.14
N GLU A 62 16.69 -21.25 13.07
CA GLU A 62 17.76 -21.68 12.18
C GLU A 62 17.54 -21.08 10.79
N PRO A 63 18.61 -20.71 10.05
CA PRO A 63 18.46 -20.03 8.78
C PRO A 63 17.64 -20.90 7.83
N LEU A 64 16.38 -20.52 7.65
CA LEU A 64 15.59 -20.99 6.52
C LEU A 64 16.20 -20.32 5.30
N ASP A 65 17.01 -21.09 4.58
CA ASP A 65 17.44 -20.80 3.23
C ASP A 65 16.24 -20.36 2.40
N PHE A 66 16.09 -19.05 2.25
CA PHE A 66 15.25 -18.45 1.22
C PHE A 66 15.99 -18.62 -0.12
N TYR A 67 16.10 -19.87 -0.58
CA TYR A 67 16.25 -20.14 -2.00
C TYR A 67 15.00 -19.57 -2.68
N CYS A 68 15.16 -18.44 -3.36
CA CYS A 68 14.36 -18.18 -4.54
C CYS A 68 14.45 -19.43 -5.42
N ARG A 69 13.34 -20.17 -5.60
CA ARG A 69 13.30 -21.22 -6.62
C ARG A 69 13.55 -20.56 -7.97
N GLU A 70 14.75 -20.77 -8.48
CA GLU A 70 15.27 -20.35 -9.78
C GLU A 70 14.52 -20.93 -10.99
N THR A 71 13.42 -21.67 -10.76
CA THR A 71 12.72 -22.44 -11.80
C THR A 71 11.54 -21.71 -12.47
N ASP A 72 11.14 -20.53 -12.01
CA ASP A 72 10.05 -19.77 -12.66
C ASP A 72 10.53 -18.60 -13.55
N ILE A 73 11.80 -18.21 -13.48
CA ILE A 73 12.39 -17.26 -14.45
C ILE A 73 12.83 -17.98 -15.73
N ALA A 74 13.21 -19.27 -15.64
CA ALA A 74 13.73 -20.06 -16.76
C ALA A 74 12.67 -20.45 -17.81
N ARG A 75 11.36 -20.28 -17.55
CA ARG A 75 10.30 -20.54 -18.55
C ARG A 75 10.04 -19.36 -19.49
N PHE A 76 10.50 -18.16 -19.18
CA PHE A 76 10.33 -16.99 -20.04
C PHE A 76 11.52 -16.73 -20.97
N VAL A 77 12.70 -17.26 -20.66
CA VAL A 77 13.96 -16.87 -21.34
C VAL A 77 14.42 -17.88 -22.39
N ASN A 78 13.83 -19.09 -22.47
CA ASN A 78 14.32 -20.14 -23.39
C ASN A 78 13.32 -20.56 -24.48
N ARG A 79 12.89 -19.58 -25.29
CA ARG A 79 12.56 -19.84 -26.70
C ARG A 79 13.32 -18.84 -27.57
N GLY A 80 14.57 -19.20 -27.88
CA GLY A 80 15.28 -18.59 -28.99
C GLY A 80 14.54 -18.87 -30.30
N GLY A 81 14.46 -17.85 -31.15
CA GLY A 81 14.37 -18.07 -32.59
C GLY A 81 13.18 -17.43 -33.31
N ARG A 82 13.47 -16.22 -33.83
CA ARG A 82 12.99 -15.65 -35.10
C ARG A 82 11.66 -14.89 -35.08
N ASN A 83 11.79 -13.67 -35.64
CA ASN A 83 10.80 -12.73 -36.13
C ASN A 83 10.16 -11.75 -35.14
N ASN A 84 10.56 -10.49 -35.36
CA ASN A 84 9.92 -9.26 -34.92
C ASN A 84 8.40 -9.30 -35.12
N ARG A 85 7.68 -9.63 -34.05
CA ARG A 85 6.28 -9.25 -33.84
C ARG A 85 5.93 -9.49 -32.38
N TRP A 86 6.29 -8.55 -31.51
CA TRP A 86 5.66 -8.49 -30.19
C TRP A 86 4.19 -8.18 -30.42
N ALA A 87 3.38 -9.23 -30.45
CA ALA A 87 1.93 -9.14 -30.45
C ALA A 87 1.53 -8.45 -29.14
N ILE A 88 1.27 -7.16 -29.27
CA ILE A 88 0.51 -6.35 -28.33
C ILE A 88 -0.79 -7.13 -28.06
N PRO A 89 -1.13 -7.52 -26.81
CA PRO A 89 -2.48 -7.98 -26.53
C PRO A 89 -3.43 -6.85 -26.94
N PRO A 90 -4.56 -7.12 -27.61
CA PRO A 90 -5.39 -6.04 -28.14
C PRO A 90 -5.80 -5.14 -26.99
N ARG A 91 -5.23 -3.92 -26.97
CA ARG A 91 -5.76 -2.82 -26.17
C ARG A 91 -7.18 -2.66 -26.68
N LYS A 92 -8.16 -3.06 -25.87
CA LYS A 92 -9.51 -2.56 -26.03
C LYS A 92 -9.39 -1.04 -25.95
N HIS A 93 -9.51 -0.40 -27.10
CA HIS A 93 -9.68 1.04 -27.20
C HIS A 93 -10.95 1.39 -26.44
N THR A 94 -10.79 1.95 -25.24
CA THR A 94 -11.79 2.88 -24.71
C THR A 94 -11.27 4.26 -25.09
N THR A 95 -11.62 4.67 -26.30
CA THR A 95 -11.66 6.08 -26.66
C THR A 95 -12.59 6.81 -25.70
N ARG A 96 -12.22 8.05 -25.34
CA ARG A 96 -13.08 9.10 -24.81
C ARG A 96 -13.60 8.89 -23.39
N ASP A 97 -12.94 9.52 -22.42
CA ASP A 97 -13.33 10.85 -21.91
C ASP A 97 -12.70 11.10 -20.53
N ALA A 98 -12.33 12.37 -20.34
CA ALA A 98 -12.17 13.15 -19.11
C ALA A 98 -11.58 12.48 -17.85
N GLY A 99 -10.55 13.13 -17.32
CA GLY A 99 -9.95 12.79 -16.04
C GLY A 99 -10.97 12.81 -14.90
N ASP A 100 -11.13 11.65 -14.26
CA ASP A 100 -11.32 11.54 -12.82
C ASP A 100 -11.27 10.06 -12.43
N GLY A 101 -10.77 9.72 -11.25
CA GLY A 101 -11.13 8.43 -10.63
C GLY A 101 -10.13 7.26 -10.65
N SER A 102 -8.82 7.51 -10.51
CA SER A 102 -7.87 6.40 -10.25
C SER A 102 -8.12 5.70 -8.89
N PHE A 103 -8.74 6.36 -7.92
CA PHE A 103 -9.14 5.74 -6.64
C PHE A 103 -10.36 4.82 -6.73
N ARG A 104 -11.22 4.96 -7.76
CA ARG A 104 -12.44 4.15 -7.88
C ARG A 104 -12.17 2.71 -8.34
N LYS A 105 -11.12 2.49 -9.15
CA LYS A 105 -10.84 1.15 -9.71
C LYS A 105 -10.27 0.15 -8.70
N CYS A 106 -9.64 0.61 -7.62
CA CYS A 106 -9.11 -0.28 -6.58
C CYS A 106 -10.22 -0.75 -5.62
N LEU A 107 -11.17 0.12 -5.25
CA LEU A 107 -12.31 -0.23 -4.41
C LEU A 107 -13.28 -1.20 -5.10
N GLN A 108 -13.36 -1.19 -6.44
CA GLN A 108 -14.29 -2.04 -7.19
C GLN A 108 -13.93 -3.54 -7.15
N LYS A 109 -12.69 -3.90 -6.78
CA LYS A 109 -12.25 -5.31 -6.74
C LYS A 109 -12.39 -5.96 -5.36
N CYS A 110 -12.57 -5.18 -4.31
CA CYS A 110 -12.81 -5.70 -2.97
C CYS A 110 -14.24 -5.32 -2.58
N LYS A 111 -15.14 -6.32 -2.45
CA LYS A 111 -16.43 -6.11 -1.77
C LYS A 111 -16.15 -5.88 -0.28
N ILE A 112 -15.67 -4.68 0.08
CA ILE A 112 -15.26 -4.31 1.44
C ILE A 112 -16.43 -4.50 2.40
N THR A 113 -17.65 -4.19 1.95
CA THR A 113 -18.87 -4.44 2.73
C THR A 113 -20.10 -4.46 1.82
N LYS A 114 -21.14 -5.22 2.21
CA LYS A 114 -22.48 -5.17 1.59
C LYS A 114 -23.40 -4.17 2.29
N ASN A 115 -22.94 -3.56 3.38
CA ASN A 115 -23.73 -2.61 4.16
C ASN A 115 -23.89 -1.29 3.38
N GLN A 116 -25.14 -0.98 2.99
CA GLN A 116 -25.45 0.20 2.19
C GLN A 116 -25.19 1.52 2.92
N VAL A 117 -25.27 1.54 4.26
CA VAL A 117 -24.99 2.73 5.07
C VAL A 117 -23.50 3.09 5.01
N LEU A 118 -22.62 2.10 5.20
CA LEU A 118 -21.17 2.32 5.06
C LEU A 118 -20.77 2.73 3.64
N LEU A 119 -21.40 2.13 2.64
CA LEU A 119 -21.20 2.53 1.25
C LEU A 119 -21.67 3.97 1.02
N SER A 120 -22.80 4.39 1.59
CA SER A 120 -23.25 5.78 1.49
C SER A 120 -22.30 6.76 2.17
N TRP A 121 -21.71 6.39 3.31
CA TRP A 121 -20.72 7.23 3.98
C TRP A 121 -19.45 7.39 3.14
N ILE A 122 -18.93 6.30 2.56
CA ILE A 122 -17.67 6.34 1.78
C ILE A 122 -17.87 6.95 0.38
N LYS A 123 -19.08 6.81 -0.21
CA LYS A 123 -19.38 7.25 -1.59
C LYS A 123 -19.18 8.75 -1.82
N GLU A 124 -19.18 9.55 -0.75
CA GLU A 124 -19.08 11.01 -0.81
C GLU A 124 -17.90 11.59 -0.02
N TYR A 125 -16.98 10.75 0.49
CA TYR A 125 -15.67 11.24 0.96
C TYR A 125 -14.77 11.58 -0.24
N THR A 126 -15.19 12.55 -1.05
CA THR A 126 -14.26 13.36 -1.81
C THR A 126 -13.67 14.36 -0.83
N LEU A 127 -12.35 14.39 -0.67
CA LEU A 127 -11.69 15.55 -0.05
C LEU A 127 -11.99 16.75 -0.97
N PRO A 128 -12.90 17.66 -0.61
CA PRO A 128 -13.20 18.78 -1.48
C PRO A 128 -11.98 19.68 -1.49
N PHE A 129 -11.44 19.96 -2.67
CA PHE A 129 -10.54 21.08 -2.82
C PHE A 129 -11.41 22.31 -3.05
N ASP A 130 -11.23 23.37 -2.26
CA ASP A 130 -11.98 24.63 -2.42
C ASP A 130 -11.72 25.30 -3.78
N SER A 131 -10.60 24.95 -4.42
CA SER A 131 -10.26 25.31 -5.79
C SER A 131 -9.45 24.19 -6.44
N GLU A 132 -9.47 24.10 -7.78
CA GLU A 132 -8.60 23.16 -8.49
C GLU A 132 -7.15 23.48 -8.10
N PRO A 133 -6.39 22.51 -7.54
CA PRO A 133 -5.02 22.79 -7.18
C PRO A 133 -4.28 23.19 -8.46
N LEU A 134 -3.41 24.19 -8.38
CA LEU A 134 -2.58 24.65 -9.49
C LEU A 134 -1.12 24.52 -9.12
N GLN A 135 -0.35 23.79 -9.93
CA GLN A 135 1.11 23.78 -9.84
C GLN A 135 1.67 24.78 -10.84
N ILE A 136 1.86 26.02 -10.39
CA ILE A 136 2.40 27.11 -11.22
C ILE A 136 3.85 26.83 -11.64
N SER A 137 4.63 26.20 -10.76
CA SER A 137 6.02 25.83 -11.00
C SER A 137 6.32 24.39 -10.60
N GLY A 138 7.24 23.75 -11.31
CA GLY A 138 7.71 22.41 -10.96
C GLY A 138 8.29 22.38 -9.55
N ALA A 139 8.06 21.29 -8.82
CA ALA A 139 8.65 21.13 -7.49
C ALA A 139 10.18 21.20 -7.61
N SER A 140 10.79 22.11 -6.86
CA SER A 140 12.25 22.18 -6.75
C SER A 140 12.73 21.06 -5.85
N ASN A 141 13.54 20.15 -6.40
CA ASN A 141 14.20 19.14 -5.57
C ASN A 141 15.25 19.81 -4.68
N ARG A 142 15.44 19.25 -3.48
CA ARG A 142 16.60 19.62 -2.66
C ARG A 142 17.89 19.34 -3.42
N LYS A 143 18.97 20.04 -3.09
CA LYS A 143 20.30 19.73 -3.63
C LYS A 143 20.78 18.43 -3.00
N PHE A 144 21.03 17.42 -3.82
CA PHE A 144 21.60 16.14 -3.37
C PHE A 144 23.12 16.24 -3.28
N SER A 145 23.72 15.51 -2.34
CA SER A 145 25.16 15.31 -2.35
C SER A 145 25.57 14.44 -3.55
N VAL A 146 26.86 14.42 -3.89
CA VAL A 146 27.38 13.60 -5.01
C VAL A 146 27.07 12.12 -4.79
N GLY A 147 27.25 11.63 -3.55
CA GLY A 147 26.92 10.25 -3.18
C GLY A 147 25.42 9.95 -3.29
N GLU A 148 24.57 10.84 -2.80
CA GLU A 148 23.11 10.67 -2.90
C GLU A 148 22.63 10.67 -4.37
N SER A 149 23.24 11.50 -5.21
CA SER A 149 22.89 11.56 -6.64
C SER A 149 23.26 10.26 -7.37
N SER A 150 24.38 9.64 -7.00
CA SER A 150 24.80 8.35 -7.55
C SER A 150 23.86 7.21 -7.13
N VAL A 151 23.51 7.15 -5.84
CA VAL A 151 22.56 6.14 -5.34
C VAL A 151 21.19 6.31 -6.00
N MET A 152 20.74 7.56 -6.13
CA MET A 152 19.46 7.87 -6.76
C MET A 152 19.43 7.47 -8.24
N SER A 153 20.47 7.75 -9.01
CA SER A 153 20.53 7.38 -10.44
C SER A 153 20.58 5.87 -10.63
N GLU A 154 21.30 5.15 -9.78
CA GLU A 154 21.34 3.68 -9.76
C GLU A 154 19.97 3.08 -9.43
N SER A 155 19.32 3.54 -8.35
CA SER A 155 17.97 3.11 -7.97
C SER A 155 16.96 3.36 -9.08
N ILE A 156 17.00 4.54 -9.73
CA ILE A 156 16.13 4.87 -10.87
C ILE A 156 16.39 3.92 -12.05
N GLY A 157 17.66 3.64 -12.36
CA GLY A 157 18.02 2.70 -13.43
C GLY A 157 17.50 1.28 -13.18
N ASN A 158 17.63 0.79 -11.96
CA ASN A 158 17.10 -0.51 -11.54
C ASN A 158 15.57 -0.56 -11.65
N LEU A 159 14.87 0.49 -11.21
CA LEU A 159 13.40 0.57 -11.30
C LEU A 159 12.89 0.68 -12.73
N LEU A 160 13.62 1.37 -13.62
CA LEU A 160 13.33 1.38 -15.06
C LEU A 160 13.54 0.00 -15.69
N ARG A 161 14.61 -0.72 -15.31
CA ARG A 161 14.91 -2.08 -15.80
C ARG A 161 13.86 -3.11 -15.38
N ILE A 162 13.35 -3.00 -14.16
CA ILE A 162 12.25 -3.83 -13.65
C ILE A 162 10.91 -3.45 -14.30
N GLY A 163 10.81 -2.28 -14.94
CA GLY A 163 9.56 -1.75 -15.51
C GLY A 163 8.62 -1.17 -14.46
N ALA A 164 9.13 -0.87 -13.26
CA ALA A 164 8.37 -0.20 -12.21
C ALA A 164 8.10 1.27 -12.58
N PHE A 165 9.05 1.91 -13.27
CA PHE A 165 8.93 3.28 -13.77
C PHE A 165 8.90 3.34 -15.29
N ALA A 166 8.32 4.42 -15.81
CA ALA A 166 8.37 4.77 -17.22
C ALA A 166 8.62 6.28 -17.37
N PRO A 167 9.40 6.71 -18.37
CA PRO A 167 9.56 8.13 -18.67
C PRO A 167 8.20 8.77 -18.94
N CYS A 168 7.93 9.91 -18.32
CA CYS A 168 6.68 10.66 -18.49
C CYS A 168 6.93 12.02 -19.13
N LYS A 169 5.94 12.51 -19.87
CA LYS A 169 5.89 13.90 -20.34
C LYS A 169 5.05 14.73 -19.37
N PRO A 170 5.37 16.01 -19.16
CA PRO A 170 4.50 16.89 -18.39
C PRO A 170 3.12 16.94 -19.06
N LEU A 171 2.08 16.77 -18.26
CA LEU A 171 0.68 16.81 -18.69
C LEU A 171 -0.07 17.84 -17.83
N PRO A 172 -0.98 18.62 -18.43
CA PRO A 172 -1.80 19.57 -17.68
C PRO A 172 -2.67 18.86 -16.64
N GLY A 173 -2.89 19.51 -15.50
CA GLY A 173 -3.68 18.96 -14.38
C GLY A 173 -2.98 17.84 -13.59
N ARG A 174 -1.66 17.66 -13.78
CA ARG A 174 -0.86 16.71 -13.01
C ARG A 174 0.20 17.41 -12.17
N PHE A 175 0.45 16.84 -11.00
CA PHE A 175 1.42 17.34 -10.06
C PHE A 175 2.70 16.52 -10.09
N ILE A 176 3.82 17.21 -9.91
CA ILE A 176 5.13 16.62 -9.68
C ILE A 176 5.52 16.96 -8.24
N SER A 177 5.75 15.92 -7.44
CA SER A 177 6.34 16.06 -6.11
C SER A 177 7.86 15.92 -6.20
N GLY A 178 8.57 16.57 -5.28
CA GLY A 178 9.99 16.28 -5.09
C GLY A 178 10.21 14.84 -4.60
N ILE A 179 11.39 14.29 -4.88
CA ILE A 179 11.81 12.98 -4.39
C ILE A 179 12.87 13.15 -3.29
N PHE A 180 12.95 12.20 -2.38
CA PHE A 180 13.96 12.17 -1.32
C PHE A 180 14.39 10.73 -1.04
N LEU A 181 15.65 10.57 -0.65
CA LEU A 181 16.17 9.31 -0.13
C LEU A 181 15.89 9.25 1.37
N ALA A 182 15.51 8.07 1.86
CA ALA A 182 15.32 7.81 3.28
C ALA A 182 16.20 6.64 3.72
N ASP A 183 16.78 6.76 4.90
CA ASP A 183 17.57 5.68 5.48
C ASP A 183 16.64 4.58 5.96
N LYS A 184 16.91 3.35 5.54
CA LYS A 184 16.28 2.18 6.13
C LYS A 184 16.83 1.95 7.55
N PRO A 185 16.11 1.20 8.42
CA PRO A 185 16.60 0.86 9.75
C PRO A 185 17.93 0.06 9.75
N ASN A 186 18.29 -0.54 8.61
CA ASN A 186 19.58 -1.21 8.41
C ASN A 186 20.72 -0.26 7.98
N GLY A 187 20.46 1.06 7.89
CA GLY A 187 21.42 2.07 7.46
C GLY A 187 21.64 2.15 5.95
N GLN A 188 20.94 1.35 5.14
CA GLN A 188 21.04 1.45 3.67
C GLN A 188 20.16 2.59 3.14
N LYS A 189 20.73 3.40 2.24
CA LYS A 189 20.01 4.41 1.46
C LYS A 189 19.31 3.75 0.27
N ILE A 190 18.01 4.03 0.09
CA ILE A 190 17.24 3.65 -1.11
C ILE A 190 16.68 4.89 -1.78
#